data_AF-A0A2V9YEW4-F1
#
_entry.id   AF-A0A2V9YEW4-F1
#
_cell.length_a   1.000
_cell.length_b   1.000
_cell.length_c   1.000
_cell.angle_alpha   90.00
_cell.angle_beta   90.00
_cell.angle_gamma   90.00
#
_symmetry.space_group_name_H-M   'P 1'
#
loop_
_entity.id
_entity.type
_entity.pdbx_description
1 polymer ?
#
loop_
_entity_poly.entity_id
_entity_poly.type
_entity_poly.pdbx_seq_one_letter_code
_entity_poly.pdbx_strand_id
1 'polypeptide(L)'
;MQRRKFLKAGSAALVAPLLNFGRFRLFAESSASYSARCLDLVQRSLVIDMLNQFKLGAFPDVLDDRQQATARWWSHPQTFTPNDLARYKQSGISVFHIGWGTGREDPFNGAVKVLQVWSEFIAHFSADFVEVQKAEDFAALKRQGKLGILLGFQGSDHFRSTDDVAFFRSLGQRVSQLTYNQ
;
A
#
# COMPACT_ATOMS: atom_id res chain seq x y z
N MET A 1 34.77 36.62 42.58
CA MET A 1 34.11 36.60 41.26
C MET A 1 32.60 36.44 41.45
N GLN A 2 31.84 37.35 40.86
CA GLN A 2 30.42 37.58 41.13
C GLN A 2 29.51 36.44 40.65
N ARG A 3 28.65 35.95 41.55
CA ARG A 3 27.42 35.23 41.24
C ARG A 3 26.38 36.23 40.71
N ARG A 4 25.56 35.76 39.75
CA ARG A 4 24.32 36.34 39.17
C ARG A 4 24.50 37.11 37.85
N LYS A 5 24.11 36.47 36.73
CA LYS A 5 23.32 37.12 35.67
C LYS A 5 22.33 36.13 35.04
N PHE A 6 21.05 36.39 35.34
CA PHE A 6 19.86 36.29 34.47
C PHE A 6 19.71 35.07 33.53
N LEU A 7 18.91 34.09 33.98
CA LEU A 7 17.88 33.48 33.13
C LEU A 7 16.52 33.73 33.80
N LYS A 8 15.90 34.87 33.46
CA LYS A 8 14.47 35.15 33.69
C LYS A 8 13.92 35.68 32.36
N ALA A 9 13.61 34.77 31.46
CA ALA A 9 12.74 34.95 30.28
C ALA A 9 12.71 33.61 29.51
N GLY A 10 11.60 32.95 29.24
CA GLY A 10 10.23 33.17 29.66
C GLY A 10 9.52 31.82 29.70
N SER A 11 9.07 31.43 30.88
CA SER A 11 8.03 30.40 31.07
C SER A 11 6.66 31.07 30.94
N ALA A 12 6.38 31.60 29.75
CA ALA A 12 5.08 32.13 29.37
C ALA A 12 4.71 31.64 27.97
N ALA A 13 4.93 30.36 27.69
CA ALA A 13 4.26 29.69 26.59
C ALA A 13 2.82 29.41 27.04
N LEU A 14 1.97 30.43 26.89
CA LEU A 14 0.60 30.35 26.41
C LEU A 14 -0.21 29.14 26.91
N VAL A 15 -0.87 29.30 28.06
CA VAL A 15 -2.12 28.59 28.37
C VAL A 15 -3.26 29.24 27.56
N ALA A 16 -3.04 29.47 26.27
CA ALA A 16 -4.13 29.77 25.36
C ALA A 16 -4.80 28.42 25.07
N PRO A 17 -6.12 28.26 25.25
CA PRO A 17 -6.79 27.05 24.84
C PRO A 17 -6.47 26.82 23.36
N LEU A 18 -6.00 25.61 23.04
CA LEU A 18 -5.85 25.20 21.65
C LEU A 18 -7.26 25.09 21.06
N LEU A 19 -7.76 26.19 20.50
CA LEU A 19 -9.03 26.22 19.80
C LEU A 19 -8.85 25.50 18.46
N ASN A 20 -9.03 24.18 18.47
CA ASN A 20 -9.08 23.39 17.26
C ASN A 20 -10.45 23.56 16.62
N PHE A 21 -10.56 24.40 15.59
CA PHE A 21 -11.78 24.63 14.80
C PHE A 21 -12.14 23.42 13.90
N GLY A 22 -11.91 22.20 14.39
CA GLY A 22 -12.11 20.96 13.65
C GLY A 22 -11.23 20.86 12.40
N ARG A 23 -10.02 21.42 12.43
CA ARG A 23 -9.07 21.38 11.31
C ARG A 23 -7.72 20.83 11.76
N PHE A 24 -7.20 19.89 10.98
CA PHE A 24 -6.04 19.09 11.35
C PHE A 24 -4.99 19.15 10.26
N ARG A 25 -3.73 19.35 10.66
CA ARG A 25 -2.56 19.17 9.80
C ARG A 25 -2.02 17.76 10.04
N LEU A 26 -2.16 16.88 9.06
CA LEU A 26 -1.77 15.47 9.19
C LEU A 26 -0.30 15.22 8.89
N PHE A 27 0.28 16.00 7.98
CA PHE A 27 1.62 15.76 7.45
C PHE A 27 2.53 16.92 7.84
N ALA A 28 3.66 16.62 8.49
CA ALA A 28 4.62 17.62 8.96
C ALA A 28 5.14 18.50 7.81
N GLU A 29 5.29 17.92 6.62
CA GLU A 29 5.82 18.56 5.42
C GLU A 29 4.79 19.44 4.69
N SER A 30 3.50 19.40 5.08
CA SER A 30 2.43 20.14 4.42
C SER A 30 1.83 21.23 5.31
N SER A 31 1.53 22.37 4.70
CA SER A 31 0.71 23.43 5.32
C SER A 31 -0.79 23.16 5.18
N ALA A 32 -1.21 22.16 4.40
CA ALA A 32 -2.60 21.82 4.20
C ALA A 32 -3.28 21.38 5.51
N SER A 33 -4.52 21.81 5.70
CA SER A 33 -5.36 21.40 6.83
C SER A 33 -6.67 20.78 6.33
N TYR A 34 -7.11 19.72 6.99
CA TYR A 34 -8.29 18.94 6.64
C TYR A 34 -9.35 19.08 7.74
N SER A 35 -10.63 19.15 7.36
CA SER A 35 -11.71 19.23 8.34
C SER A 35 -11.93 17.88 9.04
N ALA A 36 -12.49 17.90 10.25
CA ALA A 36 -12.91 16.69 10.97
C ALA A 36 -13.80 15.78 10.10
N ARG A 37 -14.71 16.39 9.33
CA ARG A 37 -15.59 15.69 8.38
C ARG A 37 -14.82 14.97 7.27
N CYS A 38 -13.74 15.57 6.75
CA CYS A 38 -12.89 14.93 5.75
C CYS A 38 -12.21 13.69 6.34
N LEU A 39 -11.69 13.79 7.56
CA LEU A 39 -11.04 12.68 8.25
C LEU A 39 -12.03 11.55 8.55
N ASP A 40 -13.20 11.90 9.09
CA ASP A 40 -14.28 10.94 9.35
C ASP A 40 -14.69 10.20 8.07
N LEU A 41 -14.86 10.94 6.96
CA LEU A 41 -15.22 10.36 5.66
C LEU A 41 -14.19 9.33 5.20
N VAL A 42 -12.90 9.63 5.27
CA VAL A 42 -11.84 8.68 4.88
C VAL A 42 -11.85 7.47 5.82
N GLN A 43 -11.88 7.68 7.13
CA GLN A 43 -11.84 6.61 8.14
C GLN A 43 -13.03 5.64 8.01
N ARG A 44 -14.23 6.16 7.76
CA ARG A 44 -15.44 5.33 7.60
C ARG A 44 -15.62 4.74 6.20
N SER A 45 -14.88 5.20 5.19
CA SER A 45 -14.99 4.68 3.82
C SER A 45 -14.07 3.49 3.58
N LEU A 46 -14.43 2.64 2.62
CA LEU A 46 -13.51 1.67 2.06
C LEU A 46 -12.76 2.36 0.92
N VAL A 47 -11.50 2.71 1.17
CA VAL A 47 -10.66 3.40 0.20
C VAL A 47 -9.88 2.36 -0.60
N ILE A 48 -10.08 2.31 -1.90
CA ILE A 48 -9.39 1.38 -2.81
C ILE A 48 -8.47 2.19 -3.70
N ASP A 49 -7.18 1.93 -3.62
CA ASP A 49 -6.21 2.42 -4.61
C ASP A 49 -6.18 1.43 -5.76
N MET A 50 -6.67 1.84 -6.93
CA MET A 50 -6.79 1.01 -8.12
C MET A 50 -5.53 0.97 -8.98
N LEU A 51 -4.42 1.59 -8.59
CA LEU A 51 -3.15 1.46 -9.28
C LEU A 51 -1.97 1.72 -8.34
N ASN A 52 -1.57 0.70 -7.60
CA ASN A 52 -0.57 0.80 -6.57
C ASN A 52 0.62 -0.13 -6.83
N GLN A 53 1.84 0.40 -6.77
CA GLN A 53 3.07 -0.38 -6.88
C GLN A 53 3.49 -1.02 -5.54
N PHE A 54 2.75 -0.83 -4.46
CA PHE A 54 3.09 -1.17 -3.08
C PHE A 54 4.39 -0.51 -2.61
N LYS A 55 5.54 -0.92 -3.14
CA LYS A 55 6.83 -0.24 -3.02
C LYS A 55 7.18 0.50 -4.31
N LEU A 56 7.02 1.82 -4.29
CA LEU A 56 7.41 2.67 -5.42
C LEU A 56 8.90 2.49 -5.75
N GLY A 57 9.20 2.26 -7.03
CA GLY A 57 10.57 2.12 -7.53
C GLY A 57 11.27 0.81 -7.19
N ALA A 58 10.54 -0.21 -6.72
CA ALA A 58 11.13 -1.50 -6.43
C ALA A 58 10.21 -2.67 -6.77
N PHE A 59 10.60 -3.46 -7.78
CA PHE A 59 9.85 -4.62 -8.25
C PHE A 59 9.90 -5.80 -7.29
N PRO A 60 8.90 -6.71 -7.31
CA PRO A 60 9.07 -8.03 -6.74
C PRO A 60 10.34 -8.59 -7.33
N ASP A 61 11.27 -8.97 -6.47
CA ASP A 61 12.62 -9.39 -6.80
C ASP A 61 12.68 -10.76 -7.51
N VAL A 62 11.55 -11.18 -8.05
CA VAL A 62 11.29 -12.42 -8.78
C VAL A 62 11.10 -12.19 -10.27
N LEU A 63 10.99 -10.92 -10.70
CA LEU A 63 11.13 -10.52 -12.10
C LEU A 63 12.53 -9.93 -12.30
N ASP A 64 13.19 -10.27 -13.42
CA ASP A 64 14.47 -9.66 -13.79
C ASP A 64 14.21 -8.21 -14.20
N ASP A 65 14.49 -7.26 -13.31
CA ASP A 65 14.54 -5.83 -13.62
C ASP A 65 15.91 -5.26 -13.25
N ARG A 66 16.83 -5.35 -14.21
CA ARG A 66 18.23 -4.89 -14.07
C ARG A 66 18.36 -3.37 -13.93
N GLN A 67 17.27 -2.61 -14.07
CA GLN A 67 17.30 -1.15 -14.05
C GLN A 67 16.72 -0.57 -12.76
N GLN A 68 16.11 -1.37 -11.89
CA GLN A 68 15.45 -0.89 -10.68
C GLN A 68 15.98 -1.57 -9.42
N ALA A 69 16.02 -0.81 -8.33
CA ALA A 69 16.38 -1.36 -7.03
C ALA A 69 15.28 -2.33 -6.58
N THR A 70 15.59 -3.59 -6.33
CA THR A 70 14.58 -4.56 -5.88
C THR A 70 14.40 -4.51 -4.37
N ALA A 71 13.16 -4.47 -3.89
CA ALA A 71 12.86 -4.67 -2.49
C ALA A 71 12.71 -6.17 -2.25
N ARG A 72 13.49 -6.72 -1.33
CA ARG A 72 13.50 -8.17 -1.06
C ARG A 72 12.27 -8.65 -0.27
N TRP A 73 11.17 -7.91 -0.27
CA TRP A 73 10.00 -8.24 0.54
C TRP A 73 9.29 -9.51 0.05
N TRP A 74 9.31 -9.81 -1.24
CA TRP A 74 8.61 -10.99 -1.76
C TRP A 74 9.43 -12.27 -1.62
N SER A 75 10.72 -12.25 -1.96
CA SER A 75 11.57 -13.44 -1.75
C SER A 75 12.10 -13.58 -0.31
N HIS A 76 12.17 -12.48 0.46
CA HIS A 76 12.62 -12.44 1.85
C HIS A 76 11.63 -11.62 2.72
N PRO A 77 10.40 -12.14 2.97
CA PRO A 77 9.35 -11.41 3.68
C PRO A 77 9.76 -10.87 5.05
N GLN A 78 10.68 -11.52 5.75
CA GLN A 78 11.26 -11.03 7.01
C GLN A 78 11.93 -9.64 6.93
N THR A 79 12.22 -9.15 5.72
CA THR A 79 12.76 -7.80 5.49
C THR A 79 11.68 -6.72 5.45
N PHE A 80 10.40 -7.09 5.39
CA PHE A 80 9.27 -6.20 5.57
C PHE A 80 9.05 -5.93 7.06
N THR A 81 9.30 -4.71 7.50
CA THR A 81 9.33 -4.37 8.92
C THR A 81 7.99 -3.84 9.43
N PRO A 82 7.75 -3.81 10.75
CA PRO A 82 6.58 -3.15 11.33
C PRO A 82 6.47 -1.66 10.94
N ASN A 83 7.60 -0.97 10.74
CA ASN A 83 7.60 0.42 10.28
C ASN A 83 7.14 0.55 8.82
N ASP A 84 7.41 -0.45 7.97
CA ASP A 84 6.88 -0.49 6.60
C ASP A 84 5.37 -0.70 6.63
N LEU A 85 4.89 -1.68 7.41
CA LEU A 85 3.47 -1.94 7.61
C LEU A 85 2.71 -0.70 8.14
N ALA A 86 3.29 0.00 9.10
CA ALA A 86 2.68 1.18 9.72
C ALA A 86 2.35 2.26 8.68
N ARG A 87 3.18 2.43 7.64
CA ARG A 87 2.93 3.41 6.56
C ARG A 87 1.64 3.08 5.80
N TYR A 88 1.42 1.81 5.47
CA TYR A 88 0.19 1.39 4.79
C TYR A 88 -1.03 1.53 5.71
N LYS A 89 -0.94 1.10 6.97
CA LYS A 89 -2.03 1.25 7.93
C LYS A 89 -2.41 2.72 8.19
N GLN A 90 -1.43 3.62 8.19
CA GLN A 90 -1.65 5.06 8.43
C GLN A 90 -2.10 5.83 7.18
N SER A 91 -1.98 5.24 5.98
CA SER A 91 -2.34 5.91 4.72
C SER A 91 -3.84 6.20 4.57
N GLY A 92 -4.70 5.48 5.29
CA GLY A 92 -6.15 5.51 5.11
C GLY A 92 -6.65 4.68 3.91
N ILE A 93 -5.76 4.05 3.14
CA ILE A 93 -6.11 3.11 2.08
C ILE A 93 -6.47 1.76 2.71
N SER A 94 -7.60 1.20 2.29
CA SER A 94 -8.08 -0.11 2.75
C SER A 94 -7.62 -1.25 1.85
N VAL A 95 -7.54 -1.01 0.54
CA VAL A 95 -7.19 -2.03 -0.46
C VAL A 95 -6.24 -1.46 -1.49
N PHE A 96 -5.21 -2.23 -1.82
CA PHE A 96 -4.20 -1.91 -2.83
C PHE A 96 -4.37 -2.84 -4.03
N HIS A 97 -4.79 -2.31 -5.17
CA HIS A 97 -4.70 -3.01 -6.44
C HIS A 97 -3.28 -2.93 -6.98
N ILE A 98 -2.68 -4.10 -7.04
CA ILE A 98 -1.30 -4.33 -7.43
C ILE A 98 -1.23 -4.28 -8.95
N GLY A 99 -0.67 -3.21 -9.50
CA GLY A 99 -0.66 -2.94 -10.94
C GLY A 99 0.74 -3.05 -11.56
N TRP A 100 1.26 -4.28 -11.66
CA TRP A 100 2.61 -4.57 -12.17
C TRP A 100 2.62 -5.03 -13.62
N GLY A 101 3.80 -4.99 -14.24
CA GLY A 101 4.04 -5.72 -15.47
C GLY A 101 4.19 -7.22 -15.21
N THR A 102 4.03 -8.00 -16.26
CA THR A 102 4.09 -9.47 -16.30
C THR A 102 5.51 -9.99 -16.58
N GLY A 103 6.47 -9.09 -16.83
CA GLY A 103 7.82 -9.42 -17.29
C GLY A 103 7.96 -9.27 -18.81
N ARG A 104 9.14 -8.87 -19.31
CA ARG A 104 9.34 -8.54 -20.73
C ARG A 104 9.61 -9.76 -21.62
N GLU A 105 10.41 -10.71 -21.15
CA GLU A 105 10.87 -11.83 -21.97
C GLU A 105 9.87 -12.99 -22.00
N ASP A 106 9.23 -13.26 -20.86
CA ASP A 106 8.24 -14.34 -20.70
C ASP A 106 7.07 -13.86 -19.82
N PRO A 107 6.11 -13.11 -20.40
CA PRO A 107 4.97 -12.56 -19.68
C PRO A 107 4.12 -13.62 -18.95
N PHE A 108 3.95 -14.80 -19.56
CA PHE A 108 3.13 -15.86 -18.98
C PHE A 108 3.75 -16.38 -17.67
N ASN A 109 5.01 -16.81 -17.71
CA ASN A 109 5.67 -17.34 -16.52
C ASN A 109 6.00 -16.24 -15.51
N GLY A 110 6.28 -15.02 -15.96
CA GLY A 110 6.47 -13.88 -15.07
C GLY A 110 5.20 -13.53 -14.29
N ALA A 111 4.04 -13.51 -14.94
CA ALA A 111 2.75 -13.33 -14.26
C ALA A 111 2.49 -14.42 -13.21
N VAL A 112 2.73 -15.69 -13.54
CA VAL A 112 2.60 -16.81 -12.58
C VAL A 112 3.47 -16.58 -11.34
N LYS A 113 4.75 -16.23 -11.55
CA LYS A 113 5.69 -15.97 -10.44
C LYS A 113 5.23 -14.81 -9.56
N VAL A 114 4.77 -13.71 -10.16
CA VAL A 114 4.28 -12.54 -9.43
C VAL A 114 3.09 -12.91 -8.55
N LEU A 115 2.08 -13.59 -9.10
CA LEU A 115 0.91 -14.01 -8.31
C LEU A 115 1.32 -14.92 -7.16
N GLN A 116 2.18 -15.91 -7.42
CA GLN A 116 2.65 -16.84 -6.40
C GLN A 116 3.32 -16.12 -5.23
N VAL A 117 4.30 -15.24 -5.51
CA VAL A 117 5.07 -14.60 -4.44
C VAL A 117 4.23 -13.59 -3.66
N TRP A 118 3.20 -13.03 -4.29
CA TRP A 118 2.23 -12.20 -3.60
C TRP A 118 1.36 -13.03 -2.66
N SER A 119 0.83 -14.17 -3.11
CA SER A 119 0.05 -15.06 -2.25
C SER A 119 0.91 -15.57 -1.07
N GLU A 120 2.18 -15.90 -1.31
CA GLU A 120 3.13 -16.28 -0.25
C GLU A 120 3.39 -15.15 0.75
N PHE A 121 3.63 -13.93 0.25
CA PHE A 121 3.81 -12.73 1.10
C PHE A 121 2.57 -12.46 1.96
N ILE A 122 1.37 -12.51 1.37
CA ILE A 122 0.10 -12.30 2.07
C ILE A 122 -0.11 -13.40 3.11
N ALA A 123 0.20 -14.66 2.80
CA ALA A 123 0.10 -15.76 3.75
C ALA A 123 1.05 -15.57 4.94
N HIS A 124 2.30 -15.13 4.68
CA HIS A 124 3.29 -14.83 5.71
C HIS A 124 2.81 -13.72 6.67
N PHE A 125 2.15 -12.70 6.12
CA PHE A 125 1.59 -11.58 6.89
C PHE A 125 0.06 -11.64 7.04
N SER A 126 -0.50 -12.85 7.17
CA SER A 126 -1.95 -13.08 7.22
C SER A 126 -2.68 -12.43 8.41
N ALA A 127 -1.95 -12.02 9.45
CA ALA A 127 -2.48 -11.21 10.55
C ALA A 127 -2.85 -9.78 10.10
N ASP A 128 -2.16 -9.27 9.07
CA ASP A 128 -2.24 -7.87 8.64
C ASP A 128 -2.85 -7.71 7.24
N PHE A 129 -2.71 -8.71 6.37
CA PHE A 129 -3.18 -8.67 4.98
C PHE A 129 -4.23 -9.74 4.67
N VAL A 130 -5.03 -9.44 3.65
CA VAL A 130 -6.00 -10.35 3.03
C VAL A 130 -5.85 -10.25 1.52
N GLU A 131 -5.74 -11.39 0.84
CA GLU A 131 -5.88 -11.43 -0.62
C GLU A 131 -7.35 -11.27 -0.98
N VAL A 132 -7.69 -10.20 -1.69
CA VAL A 132 -9.07 -9.87 -2.04
C VAL A 132 -9.47 -10.67 -3.27
N GLN A 133 -10.41 -11.59 -3.08
CA GLN A 133 -10.87 -12.49 -4.13
C GLN A 133 -12.34 -12.31 -4.49
N LYS A 134 -13.15 -11.74 -3.60
CA LYS A 134 -14.59 -11.52 -3.78
C LYS A 134 -15.08 -10.32 -3.00
N ALA A 135 -16.30 -9.88 -3.29
CA ALA A 135 -16.86 -8.66 -2.72
C ALA A 135 -16.97 -8.72 -1.17
N GLU A 136 -17.22 -9.91 -0.62
CA GLU A 136 -17.38 -10.12 0.82
C GLU A 136 -16.08 -9.84 1.59
N ASP A 137 -14.93 -9.99 0.94
CA ASP A 137 -13.62 -9.77 1.57
C ASP A 137 -13.44 -8.29 1.96
N PHE A 138 -14.01 -7.35 1.19
CA PHE A 138 -13.98 -5.92 1.48
C PHE A 138 -14.64 -5.56 2.81
N ALA A 139 -15.79 -6.19 3.10
CA ALA A 139 -16.48 -5.97 4.36
C ALA A 139 -15.71 -6.63 5.52
N ALA A 140 -15.10 -7.79 5.29
CA ALA A 140 -14.35 -8.53 6.30
C ALA A 140 -13.05 -7.81 6.71
N LEU A 141 -12.24 -7.37 5.75
CA LEU A 141 -10.96 -6.69 6.02
C LEU A 141 -11.16 -5.44 6.88
N LYS A 142 -12.23 -4.67 6.61
CA LYS A 142 -12.51 -3.43 7.34
C LYS A 142 -12.87 -3.70 8.80
N ARG A 143 -13.68 -4.72 9.08
CA ARG A 143 -14.02 -5.12 10.45
C ARG A 143 -12.81 -5.66 11.21
N GLN A 144 -11.89 -6.33 10.51
CA GLN A 144 -10.71 -6.95 11.10
C GLN A 144 -9.52 -5.98 11.23
N GLY A 145 -9.61 -4.76 10.67
CA GLY A 145 -8.49 -3.82 10.63
C GLY A 145 -7.31 -4.30 9.77
N LYS A 146 -7.58 -5.16 8.79
CA LYS A 146 -6.58 -5.69 7.84
C LYS A 146 -6.58 -4.87 6.55
N LEU A 147 -5.45 -4.93 5.85
CA LEU A 147 -5.27 -4.34 4.54
C LEU A 147 -5.58 -5.37 3.44
N GLY A 148 -6.31 -4.97 2.41
CA GLY A 148 -6.58 -5.82 1.25
C GLY A 148 -5.52 -5.68 0.17
N ILE A 149 -5.14 -6.78 -0.44
CA ILE A 149 -4.33 -6.83 -1.65
C ILE A 149 -5.19 -7.39 -2.78
N LEU A 150 -5.46 -6.59 -3.82
CA LEU A 150 -6.17 -7.01 -5.02
C LEU A 150 -5.15 -7.27 -6.11
N LEU A 151 -5.00 -8.53 -6.54
CA LEU A 151 -3.98 -8.91 -7.51
C LEU A 151 -4.42 -8.61 -8.94
N GLY A 152 -3.52 -7.99 -9.71
CA GLY A 152 -3.73 -7.67 -11.11
C GLY A 152 -2.44 -7.30 -11.84
N PHE A 153 -2.60 -6.91 -13.10
CA PHE A 153 -1.49 -6.52 -13.97
C PHE A 153 -1.85 -5.29 -14.81
N GLN A 154 -0.85 -4.44 -15.04
CA GLN A 154 -0.86 -3.41 -16.07
C GLN A 154 -0.37 -4.04 -17.38
N GLY A 155 -1.33 -4.51 -18.18
CA GLY A 155 -1.07 -5.30 -19.39
C GLY A 155 -1.77 -6.66 -19.32
N SER A 156 -1.99 -7.24 -20.50
CA SER A 156 -2.63 -8.54 -20.70
C SER A 156 -1.86 -9.46 -21.65
N ASP A 157 -0.58 -9.18 -21.88
CA ASP A 157 0.34 -9.94 -22.73
C ASP A 157 0.61 -11.38 -22.25
N HIS A 158 0.41 -11.65 -20.96
CA HIS A 158 0.38 -13.00 -20.40
C HIS A 158 -0.79 -13.87 -20.89
N PHE A 159 -1.86 -13.30 -21.45
CA PHE A 159 -2.94 -14.08 -22.05
C PHE A 159 -2.57 -14.47 -23.49
N ARG A 160 -2.26 -15.75 -23.71
CA ARG A 160 -1.97 -16.32 -25.03
C ARG A 160 -3.26 -16.79 -25.71
N SER A 161 -4.27 -17.12 -24.91
CA SER A 161 -5.62 -17.47 -25.35
C SER A 161 -6.65 -17.05 -24.30
N THR A 162 -7.94 -17.15 -24.62
CA THR A 162 -9.03 -16.87 -23.65
C THR A 162 -9.03 -17.81 -22.46
N ASP A 163 -8.49 -19.03 -22.59
CA ASP A 163 -8.42 -20.00 -21.50
C ASP A 163 -7.48 -19.54 -20.38
N ASP A 164 -6.47 -18.74 -20.72
CA ASP A 164 -5.55 -18.19 -19.74
C ASP A 164 -6.28 -17.23 -18.75
N VAL A 165 -7.40 -16.60 -19.15
CA VAL A 165 -8.20 -15.75 -18.23
C VAL A 165 -8.71 -16.57 -17.05
N ALA A 166 -9.25 -17.76 -17.30
CA ALA A 166 -9.73 -18.64 -16.24
C ALA A 166 -8.58 -19.17 -15.39
N PHE A 167 -7.46 -19.53 -16.03
CA PHE A 167 -6.24 -19.97 -15.36
C PHE A 167 -5.72 -18.92 -14.37
N PHE A 168 -5.45 -17.70 -14.82
CA PHE A 168 -4.91 -16.67 -13.93
C PHE A 168 -5.91 -16.19 -12.88
N ARG A 169 -7.22 -16.20 -13.19
CA ARG A 169 -8.26 -15.97 -12.18
C ARG A 169 -8.19 -17.02 -11.06
N SER A 170 -7.89 -18.28 -11.39
CA SER A 170 -7.71 -19.36 -10.40
C SER A 170 -6.48 -19.15 -9.51
N LEU A 171 -5.46 -18.45 -10.02
CA LEU A 171 -4.26 -18.04 -9.28
C LEU A 171 -4.44 -16.75 -8.45
N GLY A 172 -5.65 -16.21 -8.35
CA GLY A 172 -5.95 -15.04 -7.52
C GLY A 172 -6.05 -13.71 -8.27
N GLN A 173 -5.72 -13.65 -9.57
CA GLN A 173 -5.88 -12.41 -10.34
C GLN A 173 -7.35 -11.98 -10.42
N ARG A 174 -7.62 -10.68 -10.22
CA ARG A 174 -8.96 -10.09 -10.30
C ARG A 174 -9.10 -8.95 -11.28
N VAL A 175 -7.98 -8.33 -11.67
CA VAL A 175 -7.97 -7.20 -12.60
C VAL A 175 -6.87 -7.40 -13.64
N SER A 176 -7.15 -7.02 -14.88
CA SER A 176 -6.14 -6.93 -15.94
C SER A 176 -6.44 -5.70 -16.77
N GLN A 177 -5.44 -4.82 -16.92
CA GLN A 177 -5.52 -3.73 -17.88
C GLN A 177 -5.15 -4.25 -19.26
N LEU A 178 -6.07 -4.15 -20.22
CA LEU A 178 -5.91 -4.77 -21.55
C LEU A 178 -4.65 -4.32 -22.31
N THR A 179 -4.27 -3.06 -22.15
CA THR A 179 -3.16 -2.44 -22.88
C THR A 179 -2.30 -1.61 -21.96
N TYR A 180 -1.01 -1.54 -22.24
CA TYR A 180 -0.07 -0.63 -21.58
C TYR A 180 0.87 -0.02 -22.61
N ASN A 181 1.57 1.06 -22.25
CA ASN A 181 2.48 1.75 -23.16
C ASN A 181 3.56 0.78 -23.65
N GLN A 182 3.60 0.59 -24.97
CA GLN A 182 4.63 -0.17 -25.67
C GLN A 182 5.81 0.74 -26.05
#